data_AF-A0A938UW13-F1
#
_entry.id   AF-A0A938UW13-F1
#
_cell.length_a   1.000
_cell.length_b   1.000
_cell.length_c   1.000
_cell.angle_alpha   90.00
_cell.angle_beta   90.00
_cell.angle_gamma   90.00
#
_symmetry.space_group_name_H-M   'P 1'
#
loop_
_entity.id
_entity.type
_entity.pdbx_description
1 polymer ?
#
loop_
_entity_poly.entity_id
_entity_poly.type
_entity_poly.pdbx_seq_one_letter_code
_entity_poly.pdbx_strand_id
1 'polypeptide(L)'
;MKSMRIQKPGKVQEGIWFLGRKETGVYLLEGRNGSMIISGGMSYIVPDLLEQFEEFKIDERRIKKILILHSHFDHVGIIPFLKRRHPEIEVCGSERAWEILKMEKATLTINEFSRNVAKRMGKEEVYLEHDLEWRDDISGRTIREGDRIDLGGMEVLVFET
;
A
#
# COMPACT_ATOMS: atom_id res chain seq x y z
N MET A 1 -30.41 -5.46 5.93
CA MET A 1 -29.19 -6.14 5.40
C MET A 1 -28.15 -6.18 6.50
N LYS A 2 -27.64 -7.35 6.89
CA LYS A 2 -26.44 -7.40 7.76
C LYS A 2 -25.28 -6.83 6.95
N SER A 3 -24.61 -5.80 7.47
CA SER A 3 -23.38 -5.27 6.87
C SER A 3 -22.35 -6.39 6.80
N MET A 4 -21.94 -6.77 5.59
CA MET A 4 -20.91 -7.78 5.37
C MET A 4 -19.56 -7.12 5.63
N ARG A 5 -18.96 -7.39 6.79
CA ARG A 5 -17.62 -6.91 7.13
C ARG A 5 -16.61 -7.97 6.75
N ILE A 6 -15.81 -7.70 5.71
CA ILE A 6 -14.69 -8.54 5.31
C ILE A 6 -13.58 -8.38 6.35
N GLN A 7 -13.11 -9.48 6.92
CA GLN A 7 -12.13 -9.50 8.01
C GLN A 7 -10.98 -10.48 7.76
N LYS A 8 -10.98 -11.17 6.62
CA LYS A 8 -9.96 -12.13 6.22
C LYS A 8 -9.50 -11.77 4.80
N PRO A 9 -8.21 -11.93 4.49
CA PRO A 9 -7.70 -11.71 3.15
C PRO A 9 -8.42 -12.63 2.15
N GLY A 10 -8.61 -12.13 0.94
CA GLY A 10 -9.30 -12.84 -0.13
C GLY A 10 -10.10 -11.92 -1.05
N LYS A 11 -10.78 -12.55 -2.00
CA LYS A 11 -11.58 -11.85 -3.00
C LYS A 11 -12.80 -11.18 -2.35
N VAL A 12 -12.91 -9.87 -2.52
CA VAL A 12 -14.05 -9.06 -2.10
C VAL A 12 -15.17 -9.20 -3.13
N GLN A 13 -14.80 -8.99 -4.39
CA GLN A 13 -15.63 -9.15 -5.58
C GLN A 13 -14.73 -9.25 -6.81
N GLU A 14 -15.32 -9.31 -8.01
CA GLU A 14 -14.52 -9.31 -9.24
C GLU A 14 -13.64 -8.05 -9.34
N GLY A 15 -12.34 -8.27 -9.60
CA GLY A 15 -11.33 -7.22 -9.65
C GLY A 15 -11.01 -6.51 -8.33
N ILE A 16 -11.50 -6.98 -7.17
CA ILE A 16 -11.18 -6.38 -5.87
C ILE A 16 -10.78 -7.45 -4.86
N TRP A 17 -9.61 -7.29 -4.27
CA TRP A 17 -9.07 -8.14 -3.21
C TRP A 17 -8.79 -7.34 -1.96
N PHE A 18 -8.99 -7.97 -0.81
CA PHE A 18 -8.45 -7.51 0.45
C PHE A 18 -7.23 -8.38 0.79
N LEU A 19 -6.10 -7.75 1.09
CA LEU A 19 -4.83 -8.39 1.36
C LEU A 19 -4.21 -7.89 2.67
N GLY A 20 -3.25 -8.63 3.21
CA GLY A 20 -2.63 -8.39 4.51
C GLY A 20 -3.41 -9.08 5.63
N ARG A 21 -3.63 -8.37 6.72
CA ARG A 21 -4.21 -8.89 7.97
C ARG A 21 -5.45 -8.10 8.37
N LYS A 22 -6.23 -8.63 9.32
CA LYS A 22 -7.48 -8.01 9.79
C LYS A 22 -7.26 -6.61 10.38
N GLU A 23 -6.17 -6.45 11.12
CA GLU A 23 -5.81 -5.21 11.82
C GLU A 23 -5.09 -4.20 10.91
N THR A 24 -4.50 -4.66 9.82
CA THR A 24 -3.83 -3.81 8.83
C THR A 24 -3.73 -4.54 7.50
N GLY A 25 -4.25 -3.90 6.46
CA GLY A 25 -4.34 -4.50 5.15
C GLY A 25 -4.47 -3.44 4.07
N VAL A 26 -4.46 -3.92 2.84
CA VAL A 26 -4.60 -3.09 1.64
C VAL A 26 -5.66 -3.69 0.73
N TYR A 27 -6.18 -2.88 -0.17
CA TYR A 27 -7.00 -3.39 -1.26
C TYR A 27 -6.18 -3.44 -2.54
N LEU A 28 -6.36 -4.48 -3.33
CA LEU A 28 -5.88 -4.54 -4.71
C LEU A 28 -7.08 -4.40 -5.64
N LEU A 29 -7.02 -3.39 -6.50
CA LEU A 29 -7.96 -3.17 -7.59
C LEU A 29 -7.33 -3.65 -8.89
N GLU A 30 -7.99 -4.56 -9.60
CA GLU A 30 -7.50 -5.12 -10.85
C GLU A 30 -8.34 -4.63 -12.03
N GLY A 31 -7.69 -3.98 -12.98
CA GLY A 31 -8.28 -3.66 -14.27
C GLY A 31 -7.48 -4.27 -15.43
N ARG A 32 -7.99 -4.08 -16.65
CA ARG A 32 -7.38 -4.63 -17.87
C ARG A 32 -5.98 -4.07 -18.13
N ASN A 33 -5.75 -2.79 -17.82
CA ASN A 33 -4.50 -2.07 -18.11
C ASN A 33 -3.47 -2.19 -16.98
N GLY A 34 -3.85 -2.77 -15.84
CA GLY A 34 -2.99 -2.95 -14.68
C GLY A 34 -3.79 -2.94 -13.38
N SER A 35 -3.08 -3.11 -12.29
CA SER A 35 -3.65 -3.16 -10.95
C SER A 35 -3.12 -2.02 -10.09
N MET A 36 -3.90 -1.63 -9.08
CA MET A 36 -3.58 -0.58 -8.13
C MET A 36 -3.77 -1.09 -6.71
N ILE A 37 -2.79 -0.85 -5.85
CA ILE A 37 -2.98 -1.03 -4.40
C ILE A 37 -3.55 0.27 -3.81
N ILE A 38 -4.54 0.15 -2.93
CA ILE A 38 -5.10 1.26 -2.16
C ILE A 38 -4.64 1.13 -0.70
N SER A 39 -4.10 2.22 -0.14
CA SER A 39 -3.35 2.23 1.12
C SER A 39 -1.99 1.53 1.01
N GLY A 40 -1.20 1.55 2.08
CA GLY A 40 0.09 0.90 2.19
C GLY A 40 0.25 0.08 3.47
N GLY A 41 -0.76 0.03 4.33
CA GLY A 41 -0.76 -0.77 5.56
C GLY A 41 0.48 -0.58 6.45
N MET A 42 0.70 -1.54 7.34
CA MET A 42 1.94 -1.67 8.12
C MET A 42 3.00 -2.42 7.31
N SER A 43 4.27 -2.07 7.49
CA SER A 43 5.38 -2.71 6.77
C SER A 43 5.54 -4.21 7.11
N TYR A 44 5.15 -4.63 8.31
CA TYR A 44 5.32 -6.02 8.75
C TYR A 44 4.42 -7.03 8.02
N ILE A 45 3.46 -6.57 7.20
CA ILE A 45 2.61 -7.45 6.40
C ILE A 45 3.22 -7.82 5.05
N VAL A 46 4.43 -7.35 4.73
CA VAL A 46 5.09 -7.70 3.45
C VAL A 46 5.14 -9.21 3.21
N PRO A 47 5.57 -10.06 4.17
CA PRO A 47 5.53 -11.52 3.99
C PRO A 47 4.12 -12.05 3.75
N ASP A 48 3.12 -11.53 4.46
CA ASP A 48 1.72 -11.92 4.25
C ASP A 48 1.24 -11.58 2.83
N LEU A 49 1.66 -10.44 2.28
CA LEU A 49 1.31 -10.06 0.91
C LEU A 49 1.97 -10.98 -0.11
N LEU A 50 3.24 -11.34 0.08
CA LEU A 50 3.94 -12.25 -0.82
C LEU A 50 3.27 -13.63 -0.84
N GLU A 51 2.97 -14.19 0.34
CA GLU A 51 2.23 -15.46 0.46
C GLU A 51 0.85 -15.37 -0.20
N GLN A 52 0.12 -14.28 0.02
CA GLN A 52 -1.21 -14.09 -0.54
C GLN A 52 -1.20 -13.84 -2.05
N PHE A 53 -0.15 -13.22 -2.59
CA PHE A 53 0.00 -13.10 -4.03
C PHE A 53 0.15 -14.48 -4.68
N GLU A 54 0.94 -15.37 -4.07
CA GLU A 54 1.07 -16.75 -4.54
C GLU A 54 -0.24 -17.53 -4.38
N GLU A 55 -0.85 -17.50 -3.19
CA GLU A 55 -2.08 -18.23 -2.87
C GLU A 55 -3.24 -17.82 -3.79
N PHE A 56 -3.42 -16.53 -4.01
CA PHE A 56 -4.51 -15.97 -4.83
C PHE A 56 -4.15 -15.84 -6.30
N LYS A 57 -2.93 -16.25 -6.70
CA LYS A 57 -2.41 -16.17 -8.07
C LYS A 57 -2.44 -14.76 -8.64
N ILE A 58 -2.13 -13.78 -7.79
CA ILE A 58 -2.01 -12.37 -8.17
C ILE A 58 -0.63 -12.17 -8.78
N ASP A 59 -0.60 -11.68 -10.01
CA ASP A 59 0.66 -11.30 -10.67
C ASP A 59 1.09 -9.90 -10.19
N GLU A 60 2.06 -9.87 -9.27
CA GLU A 60 2.62 -8.61 -8.73
C GLU A 60 3.15 -7.68 -9.83
N ARG A 61 3.57 -8.20 -10.98
CA ARG A 61 4.08 -7.38 -12.11
C ARG A 61 2.99 -6.54 -12.75
N ARG A 62 1.72 -6.87 -12.55
CA ARG A 62 0.58 -6.07 -13.00
C ARG A 62 0.29 -4.89 -12.10
N ILE A 63 0.83 -4.87 -10.88
CA ILE A 63 0.67 -3.75 -9.96
C ILE A 63 1.47 -2.59 -10.53
N LYS A 64 0.78 -1.58 -11.07
CA LYS A 64 1.40 -0.41 -11.70
C LYS A 64 1.24 0.85 -10.86
N LYS A 65 0.35 0.83 -9.87
CA LYS A 65 0.03 2.01 -9.06
C LYS A 65 -0.16 1.67 -7.59
N ILE A 66 0.16 2.62 -6.72
CA ILE A 66 -0.19 2.58 -5.29
C ILE A 66 -0.84 3.92 -4.92
N LEU A 67 -2.01 3.90 -4.29
CA LEU A 67 -2.68 5.10 -3.78
C LEU A 67 -2.40 5.27 -2.28
N ILE A 68 -1.72 6.34 -1.93
CA ILE A 68 -1.59 6.79 -0.54
C ILE A 68 -2.88 7.50 -0.13
N LEU A 69 -3.55 6.99 0.90
CA LEU A 69 -4.72 7.64 1.48
C LEU A 69 -4.31 8.84 2.36
N HIS A 70 -3.35 8.61 3.25
CA HIS A 70 -2.68 9.64 4.03
C HIS A 70 -1.32 9.13 4.54
N SER A 71 -0.43 10.03 4.97
CA SER A 71 0.98 9.75 5.25
C SER A 71 1.26 9.38 6.72
N HIS A 72 0.44 8.48 7.30
CA HIS A 72 0.74 7.84 8.59
C HIS A 72 1.41 6.48 8.38
N PHE A 73 2.22 6.05 9.35
CA PHE A 73 3.07 4.86 9.25
C PHE A 73 2.29 3.56 8.97
N ASP A 74 1.03 3.49 9.39
CA ASP A 74 0.10 2.37 9.21
C ASP A 74 -0.65 2.38 7.88
N HIS A 75 -0.36 3.37 7.03
CA HIS A 75 -0.92 3.52 5.69
C HIS A 75 0.13 3.62 4.59
N VAL A 76 1.42 3.52 4.92
CA VAL A 76 2.52 3.68 3.95
C VAL A 76 3.62 2.62 4.08
N GLY A 77 3.43 1.61 4.93
CA GLY A 77 4.49 0.71 5.36
C GLY A 77 5.03 -0.24 4.28
N ILE A 78 4.19 -0.76 3.38
CA ILE A 78 4.63 -1.68 2.32
C ILE A 78 5.22 -0.97 1.09
N ILE A 79 5.02 0.34 0.98
CA ILE A 79 5.31 1.11 -0.23
C ILE A 79 6.80 1.09 -0.57
N PRO A 80 7.74 1.26 0.38
CA PRO A 80 9.17 1.20 0.07
C PRO A 80 9.59 -0.14 -0.52
N PHE A 81 9.09 -1.24 0.06
CA PHE A 81 9.36 -2.58 -0.44
C PHE A 81 8.89 -2.75 -1.89
N LEU A 82 7.62 -2.46 -2.16
CA LEU A 82 7.05 -2.65 -3.50
C LEU A 82 7.68 -1.72 -4.53
N LYS A 83 7.95 -0.46 -4.17
CA LYS A 83 8.56 0.51 -5.08
C LYS A 83 10.00 0.15 -5.43
N ARG A 84 10.79 -0.40 -4.49
CA ARG A 84 12.14 -0.87 -4.78
C ARG A 84 12.15 -2.19 -5.55
N ARG A 85 11.19 -3.06 -5.27
CA ARG A 85 11.01 -4.34 -5.97
C ARG A 85 10.53 -4.15 -7.42
N HIS A 86 9.64 -3.18 -7.66
CA HIS A 86 9.10 -2.81 -8.97
C HIS A 86 9.21 -1.29 -9.19
N PRO A 87 10.39 -0.80 -9.64
CA PRO A 87 10.66 0.64 -9.78
C PRO A 87 9.70 1.39 -10.70
N GLU A 88 8.98 0.71 -11.60
CA GLU A 88 8.01 1.31 -12.50
C GLU A 88 6.67 1.65 -11.83
N ILE A 89 6.41 1.17 -10.60
CA ILE A 89 5.17 1.48 -9.88
C ILE A 89 5.04 2.99 -9.68
N GLU A 90 3.96 3.58 -10.16
CA GLU A 90 3.61 4.97 -9.87
C GLU A 90 2.95 5.06 -8.49
N VAL A 91 3.61 5.72 -7.55
CA VAL A 91 3.00 6.03 -6.24
C VAL A 91 2.19 7.31 -6.41
N CYS A 92 0.92 7.29 -6.07
CA CYS A 92 0.01 8.43 -6.14
C CYS A 92 -0.33 8.89 -4.72
N GLY A 93 -0.24 10.20 -4.46
CA GLY A 93 -0.59 10.78 -3.17
C GLY A 93 -0.95 12.25 -3.29
N SER A 94 -1.65 12.79 -2.29
CA SER A 94 -1.96 14.21 -2.25
C SER A 94 -0.69 15.06 -2.13
N GLU A 95 -0.81 16.35 -2.45
CA GLU A 95 0.30 17.30 -2.25
C GLU A 95 0.79 17.27 -0.79
N ARG A 96 -0.15 17.27 0.16
CA ARG A 96 0.14 17.19 1.59
C ARG A 96 0.88 15.91 1.98
N ALA A 97 0.49 14.76 1.44
CA ALA A 97 1.19 13.51 1.70
C ALA A 97 2.65 13.57 1.22
N TRP A 98 2.88 14.14 0.03
CA TRP A 98 4.23 14.31 -0.51
C TRP A 98 5.08 15.33 0.25
N GLU A 99 4.50 16.42 0.75
CA GLU A 99 5.19 17.34 1.65
C GLU A 99 5.73 16.62 2.87
N ILE A 100 4.90 15.81 3.53
CA ILE A 100 5.28 15.06 4.73
C ILE A 100 6.34 14.00 4.41
N LEU A 101 6.14 13.22 3.35
CA LEU A 101 7.07 12.12 3.00
C LEU A 101 8.43 12.61 2.49
N LYS A 102 8.56 13.89 2.10
CA LYS A 102 9.85 14.53 1.79
C LYS A 102 10.59 15.03 3.02
N MET A 103 9.93 15.13 4.18
CA MET A 103 10.57 15.59 5.41
C MET A 103 11.31 14.43 6.09
N GLU A 104 12.63 14.51 6.16
CA GLU A 104 13.49 13.50 6.81
C GLU A 104 13.02 13.16 8.24
N LYS A 105 12.68 14.17 9.04
CA LYS A 105 12.16 13.94 10.41
C LYS A 105 10.88 13.09 10.41
N ALA A 106 10.00 13.29 9.43
CA ALA A 106 8.76 12.53 9.33
C ALA A 106 9.02 11.08 8.90
N THR A 107 9.89 10.85 7.91
CA THR A 107 10.24 9.49 7.48
C THR A 107 10.97 8.71 8.58
N LEU A 108 11.87 9.35 9.35
CA LEU A 108 12.50 8.75 10.54
C LEU A 108 11.45 8.33 11.57
N THR A 109 10.46 9.19 11.83
CA THR A 109 9.36 8.92 12.76
C THR A 109 8.49 7.76 12.27
N ILE A 110 8.14 7.75 10.97
CA ILE A 110 7.39 6.66 10.32
C ILE A 110 8.13 5.33 10.47
N ASN A 111 9.43 5.32 10.20
CA ASN A 111 10.27 4.13 10.28
C ASN A 111 10.36 3.62 11.73
N GLU A 112 10.53 4.52 12.70
CA GLU A 112 10.56 4.17 14.13
C GLU A 112 9.25 3.53 14.59
N PHE A 113 8.10 4.14 14.29
CA PHE A 113 6.80 3.58 14.65
C PHE A 113 6.55 2.23 13.96
N SER A 114 6.90 2.12 12.68
CA SER A 114 6.75 0.88 11.92
C SER A 114 7.55 -0.28 12.55
N ARG A 115 8.80 -0.03 12.98
CA ARG A 115 9.61 -1.02 13.72
C ARG A 115 9.03 -1.35 15.09
N ASN A 116 8.61 -0.34 15.84
CA ASN A 116 8.06 -0.52 17.19
C ASN A 116 6.80 -1.39 17.17
N VAL A 117 5.91 -1.17 16.19
CA VAL A 117 4.71 -2.00 16.03
C VAL A 117 5.09 -3.40 15.55
N ALA A 118 5.99 -3.55 14.58
CA ALA A 118 6.44 -4.88 14.14
C ALA A 118 6.99 -5.71 15.30
N LYS A 119 7.82 -5.11 16.17
CA LYS A 119 8.32 -5.74 17.39
C LYS A 119 7.19 -6.12 18.36
N ARG A 120 6.20 -5.25 18.57
CA ARG A 120 5.04 -5.56 19.42
C ARG A 120 4.20 -6.72 18.87
N MET A 121 4.20 -6.89 17.55
CA MET A 121 3.50 -7.97 16.85
C MET A 121 4.34 -9.24 16.73
N GLY A 122 5.59 -9.26 17.23
CA GLY A 122 6.52 -10.39 17.09
C GLY A 122 6.93 -10.66 15.64
N LYS A 123 7.04 -9.60 14.84
CA LYS A 123 7.32 -9.62 13.39
C LYS A 123 8.50 -8.75 12.99
N GLU A 124 9.40 -8.44 13.92
CA GLU A 124 10.58 -7.62 13.67
C GLU A 124 11.58 -8.24 12.70
N GLU A 125 11.60 -9.57 12.57
CA GLU A 125 12.50 -10.31 11.67
C GLU A 125 12.36 -9.89 10.21
N VAL A 126 11.18 -9.39 9.81
CA VAL A 126 10.92 -8.87 8.47
C VAL A 126 11.89 -7.77 8.03
N TYR A 127 12.44 -6.99 8.98
CA TYR A 127 13.42 -5.94 8.68
C TYR A 127 14.84 -6.46 8.44
N LEU A 128 15.10 -7.75 8.72
CA LEU A 128 16.34 -8.43 8.35
C LEU A 128 16.26 -8.96 6.91
N GLU A 129 15.06 -9.32 6.46
CA GLU A 129 14.81 -9.95 5.16
C GLU A 129 14.48 -8.94 4.06
N HIS A 130 13.91 -7.79 4.43
CA HIS A 130 13.37 -6.82 3.50
C HIS A 130 13.75 -5.39 3.87
N ASP A 131 13.99 -4.59 2.84
CA ASP A 131 14.25 -3.15 2.97
C ASP A 131 12.93 -2.36 2.95
N LEU A 132 12.42 -2.07 4.14
CA LEU A 132 11.08 -1.50 4.36
C LEU A 132 11.09 0.00 4.70
N GLU A 133 12.27 0.59 4.87
CA GLU A 133 12.36 1.96 5.40
C GLU A 133 12.04 3.01 4.34
N TRP A 134 11.32 4.06 4.73
CA TRP A 134 11.19 5.27 3.93
C TRP A 134 12.50 6.06 3.92
N ARG A 135 12.91 6.50 2.72
CA ARG A 135 14.04 7.40 2.46
C ARG A 135 13.64 8.38 1.34
N ASP A 136 14.58 9.20 0.88
CA ASP A 136 14.39 10.19 -0.19
C ASP A 136 14.38 9.58 -1.60
N ASP A 137 14.50 8.26 -1.71
CA ASP A 137 14.52 7.50 -2.96
C ASP A 137 13.12 7.27 -3.58
N ILE A 138 12.06 7.64 -2.87
CA ILE A 138 10.68 7.43 -3.31
C ILE A 138 10.01 8.76 -3.61
N SER A 139 9.64 8.93 -4.87
CA SER A 139 8.77 10.01 -5.35
C SER A 139 7.59 9.44 -6.12
N GLY A 140 6.59 10.27 -6.37
CA GLY A 140 5.44 9.85 -7.15
C GLY A 140 4.58 11.02 -7.63
N ARG A 141 3.43 10.66 -8.18
CA ARG A 141 2.48 11.59 -8.78
C ARG A 141 1.64 12.26 -7.69
N THR A 142 1.53 13.58 -7.78
CA THR A 142 0.55 14.35 -7.01
C THR A 142 -0.82 14.20 -7.66
N ILE A 143 -1.82 13.86 -6.85
CA ILE A 143 -3.24 13.80 -7.24
C ILE A 143 -4.07 14.73 -6.37
N ARG A 144 -5.21 15.18 -6.88
CA ARG A 144 -6.12 16.14 -6.25
C ARG A 144 -7.57 15.70 -6.35
N GLU A 145 -8.45 16.37 -5.61
CA GLU A 145 -9.89 16.17 -5.74
C GLU A 145 -10.35 16.23 -7.21
N GLY A 146 -11.18 15.26 -7.61
CA GLY A 146 -11.71 15.15 -8.96
C GLY A 146 -10.81 14.41 -9.95
N ASP A 147 -9.54 14.12 -9.59
CA ASP A 147 -8.68 13.30 -10.44
C ASP A 147 -9.25 11.89 -10.62
N ARG A 148 -9.07 11.35 -11.83
CA ARG A 148 -9.50 10.01 -12.22
C ARG A 148 -8.31 9.14 -12.59
N ILE A 149 -8.32 7.91 -12.11
CA ILE A 149 -7.33 6.88 -12.45
C ILE A 149 -8.06 5.71 -13.10
N ASP A 150 -7.90 5.55 -14.42
CA ASP A 150 -8.44 4.42 -15.17
C ASP A 150 -7.47 3.23 -15.13
N LEU A 151 -7.99 2.07 -14.74
CA LEU A 151 -7.29 0.78 -14.72
C LEU A 151 -7.74 -0.13 -15.86
N GLY A 152 -8.62 0.33 -16.75
CA GLY A 152 -9.16 -0.43 -17.87
C GLY A 152 -10.38 -1.24 -17.45
N GLY A 153 -11.54 -0.58 -17.33
CA GLY A 153 -12.79 -1.19 -16.86
C GLY A 153 -13.05 -1.01 -15.36
N MET A 154 -12.14 -0.32 -14.66
CA MET A 154 -12.33 0.16 -13.30
C MET A 154 -11.71 1.56 -13.21
N GLU A 155 -12.44 2.51 -12.62
CA GLU A 155 -11.98 3.89 -12.44
C GLU A 155 -11.99 4.23 -10.94
N VAL A 156 -10.95 4.90 -10.48
CA VAL A 156 -10.85 5.48 -9.13
C VAL A 156 -11.01 7.00 -9.25
N LEU A 157 -11.99 7.56 -8.54
CA LEU A 157 -12.21 9.00 -8.42
C LEU A 157 -11.68 9.48 -7.06
N VAL A 158 -10.83 10.50 -7.08
CA VAL A 158 -10.18 11.04 -5.88
C VAL A 158 -11.07 12.09 -5.22
N PHE A 159 -11.24 11.98 -3.90
CA PHE A 159 -11.90 12.97 -3.05
C PHE A 159 -10.94 13.37 -1.94
N GLU A 160 -10.80 14.67 -1.71
CA GLU A 160 -10.11 15.18 -0.53
C GLU A 160 -11.07 15.18 0.67
N THR A 161 -10.52 15.14 1.89
CA THR A 161 -11.26 15.08 3.15
C THR A 161 -10.78 16.15 4.11
#